data_AF-A0A934Q517-F1
#
_entry.id   AF-A0A934Q517-F1
#
_cell.length_a   1.000
_cell.length_b   1.000
_cell.length_c   1.000
_cell.angle_alpha   90.00
_cell.angle_beta   90.00
_cell.angle_gamma   90.00
#
_symmetry.space_group_name_H-M   'P 1'
#
loop_
_entity.id
_entity.type
_entity.pdbx_description
1 polymer ?
#
loop_
_entity_poly.entity_id
_entity_poly.type
_entity_poly.pdbx_seq_one_letter_code
_entity_poly.pdbx_strand_id
1 'polypeptide(L)'
;MIQFIDEHRDRFGVEFLCRTLRTAVRGFLTSRGYRAAKSRPTSVRQLRDKLLVSEIQRLHAKHYNVYGRRKMHALLKREGWEIGRDQTERLMRLTGVRGVRKSKRVFTTRPDKALALPADLVNRRFVADGPRKLWVCDVTYVATWSGFAYVAFVTDVYSRRIVGWNVASSLKSEILPMQALDMAAWQSGGRLDGLIHHADHGSNYTAMVYTDRIQELGAVPSTGTVGDSFDAYDIAEVEVAEGEAVRWVFEGQNEHDVVAQDASFVSDLMRQGSFTHVFDQAGSYEYDCSIHAEMKGVVNVTAD
;
A
#
# COMPACT_ATOMS: atom_id res chain seq x y z
N MET A 1 -9.21 -39.97 11.67
CA MET A 1 -8.85 -41.22 12.41
C MET A 1 -9.15 -41.11 13.89
N ILE A 2 -8.54 -40.18 14.65
CA ILE A 2 -8.81 -40.04 16.11
C ILE A 2 -10.30 -39.75 16.38
N GLN A 3 -10.88 -38.77 15.67
CA GLN A 3 -12.30 -38.43 15.80
C GLN A 3 -13.22 -39.63 15.56
N PHE A 4 -13.00 -40.38 14.47
CA PHE A 4 -13.77 -41.60 14.17
C PHE A 4 -13.69 -42.64 15.30
N ILE A 5 -12.50 -42.86 15.88
CA ILE A 5 -12.32 -43.75 17.03
C ILE A 5 -13.06 -43.21 18.25
N ASP A 6 -12.99 -41.89 18.51
CA ASP A 6 -13.71 -41.25 19.63
C ASP A 6 -15.23 -41.42 19.51
N GLU A 7 -15.79 -41.34 18.30
CA GLU A 7 -17.22 -41.51 18.04
C GLU A 7 -17.71 -42.95 18.20
N HIS A 8 -16.84 -43.94 18.00
CA HIS A 8 -17.25 -45.37 17.90
C HIS A 8 -16.66 -46.27 19.00
N ARG A 9 -15.73 -45.76 19.82
CA ARG A 9 -15.00 -46.54 20.85
C ARG A 9 -15.92 -47.17 21.89
N ASP A 10 -17.02 -46.52 22.26
CA ASP A 10 -17.91 -47.03 23.31
C ASP A 10 -18.77 -48.20 22.81
N ARG A 11 -18.98 -48.31 21.48
CA ARG A 11 -19.72 -49.41 20.85
C ARG A 11 -18.83 -50.59 20.48
N PHE A 12 -17.60 -50.35 20.03
CA PHE A 12 -16.77 -51.40 19.42
C PHE A 12 -15.42 -51.63 20.10
N GLY A 13 -14.96 -50.71 20.96
CA GLY A 13 -13.64 -50.79 21.59
C GLY A 13 -12.49 -50.31 20.68
N VAL A 14 -11.54 -49.59 21.28
CA VAL A 14 -10.39 -48.98 20.57
C VAL A 14 -9.47 -50.02 19.93
N GLU A 15 -9.19 -51.13 20.62
CA GLU A 15 -8.39 -52.24 20.07
C GLU A 15 -9.02 -52.82 18.80
N PHE A 16 -10.32 -53.10 18.83
CA PHE A 16 -11.04 -53.69 17.70
C PHE A 16 -11.07 -52.76 16.50
N LEU A 17 -11.46 -51.49 16.71
CA LEU A 17 -11.52 -50.49 15.64
C LEU A 17 -10.16 -50.30 14.95
N CYS A 18 -9.08 -50.14 15.73
CA CYS A 18 -7.74 -49.95 15.17
C CYS A 18 -7.23 -51.19 14.43
N ARG A 19 -7.51 -52.41 14.95
CA ARG A 19 -7.08 -53.65 14.30
C ARG A 19 -7.81 -53.87 12.97
N THR A 20 -9.13 -53.70 12.97
CA THR A 20 -9.98 -53.92 11.79
C THR A 20 -9.72 -52.86 10.71
N LEU A 21 -9.60 -51.60 11.06
CA LEU A 21 -9.42 -50.54 10.06
C LEU A 21 -8.00 -50.48 9.49
N ARG A 22 -6.99 -51.01 10.19
CA ARG A 22 -5.64 -51.13 9.65
C ARG A 22 -5.53 -52.12 8.49
N THR A 23 -6.42 -53.11 8.39
CA THR A 23 -6.42 -54.04 7.26
C THR A 23 -7.10 -53.43 6.04
N ALA A 24 -8.05 -52.52 6.24
CA ALA A 24 -8.81 -51.86 5.16
C ALA A 24 -8.22 -50.52 4.71
N VAL A 25 -7.57 -49.77 5.61
CA VAL A 25 -7.07 -48.40 5.37
C VAL A 25 -5.58 -48.33 5.68
N ARG A 26 -4.77 -48.16 4.63
CA ARG A 26 -3.31 -48.00 4.76
C ARG A 26 -3.01 -46.77 5.63
N GLY A 27 -2.12 -46.95 6.63
CA GLY A 27 -1.72 -45.87 7.53
C GLY A 27 -2.70 -45.58 8.68
N PHE A 28 -3.73 -46.41 8.88
CA PHE A 28 -4.62 -46.25 10.03
C PHE A 28 -3.89 -46.40 11.37
N LEU A 29 -4.28 -45.60 12.37
CA LEU A 29 -3.61 -45.54 13.68
C LEU A 29 -3.65 -46.89 14.42
N THR A 30 -2.61 -47.15 15.22
CA THR A 30 -2.61 -48.25 16.19
C THR A 30 -3.30 -47.82 17.49
N SER A 31 -3.77 -48.77 18.31
CA SER A 31 -4.35 -48.44 19.62
C SER A 31 -3.34 -47.71 20.53
N ARG A 32 -2.05 -48.06 20.43
CA ARG A 32 -0.95 -47.33 21.08
C ARG A 32 -0.81 -45.90 20.53
N GLY A 33 -0.88 -45.73 19.21
CA GLY A 33 -0.83 -44.42 18.56
C GLY A 33 -2.01 -43.52 18.90
N TYR A 34 -3.22 -44.09 19.01
CA TYR A 34 -4.40 -43.39 19.49
C TYR A 34 -4.23 -42.94 20.96
N ARG A 35 -3.82 -43.84 21.86
CA ARG A 35 -3.56 -43.49 23.27
C ARG A 35 -2.51 -42.39 23.39
N ALA A 36 -1.40 -42.52 22.67
CA ALA A 36 -0.34 -41.52 22.64
C ALA A 36 -0.82 -40.16 22.09
N ALA A 37 -1.74 -40.15 21.13
CA ALA A 37 -2.33 -38.92 20.62
C ALA A 37 -3.31 -38.27 21.62
N LYS A 38 -4.07 -39.06 22.39
CA LYS A 38 -4.99 -38.57 23.43
C LYS A 38 -4.25 -38.03 24.67
N SER A 39 -3.11 -38.62 25.02
CA SER A 39 -2.28 -38.18 26.15
C SER A 39 -1.21 -37.16 25.75
N ARG A 40 -1.14 -36.74 24.48
CA ARG A 40 -0.10 -35.83 24.01
C ARG A 40 -0.33 -34.44 24.62
N PRO A 41 0.65 -33.87 25.34
CA PRO A 41 0.53 -32.49 25.82
C PRO A 41 0.45 -31.53 24.63
N THR A 42 -0.21 -30.40 24.84
CA THR A 42 -0.32 -29.34 23.83
C THR A 42 1.07 -28.93 23.39
N SER A 43 1.33 -28.95 22.08
CA SER A 43 2.65 -28.58 21.57
C SER A 43 2.97 -27.12 21.89
N VAL A 44 4.27 -26.80 22.05
CA VAL A 44 4.75 -25.41 22.24
C VAL A 44 4.18 -24.47 21.18
N ARG A 45 4.09 -24.95 19.93
CA ARG A 45 3.46 -24.21 18.83
C ARG A 45 1.99 -23.90 19.08
N GLN A 46 1.20 -24.88 19.53
CA GLN A 46 -0.23 -24.67 19.80
C GLN A 46 -0.46 -23.74 20.99
N LEU A 47 0.40 -23.78 22.01
CA LEU A 47 0.35 -22.83 23.12
C LEU A 47 0.68 -21.40 22.65
N ARG A 48 1.73 -21.24 21.85
CA ARG A 48 2.12 -19.95 21.25
C ARG A 48 1.04 -19.39 20.33
N ASP A 49 0.43 -20.23 19.49
CA ASP A 49 -0.66 -19.82 18.62
C ASP A 49 -1.88 -19.34 19.42
N LYS A 50 -2.22 -19.97 20.56
CA LYS A 50 -3.32 -19.52 21.43
C LYS A 50 -3.06 -18.11 21.99
N LEU A 51 -1.84 -17.84 22.46
CA LEU A 51 -1.45 -16.50 22.95
C LEU A 51 -1.50 -15.45 21.83
N LEU A 52 -0.95 -15.78 20.67
CA LEU A 52 -0.94 -14.89 19.51
C LEU A 52 -2.34 -14.61 18.97
N VAL A 53 -3.27 -15.57 19.07
CA VAL A 53 -4.67 -15.39 18.69
C VAL A 53 -5.35 -14.33 19.55
N SER A 54 -5.23 -14.43 20.88
CA SER A 54 -5.80 -13.42 21.79
C SER A 54 -5.21 -12.04 21.53
N GLU A 55 -3.92 -11.99 21.24
CA GLU A 55 -3.21 -10.74 21.01
C GLU A 55 -3.59 -10.09 19.67
N ILE A 56 -3.75 -10.90 18.61
CA ILE A 56 -4.25 -10.44 17.31
C ILE A 56 -5.62 -9.80 17.45
N GLN A 57 -6.54 -10.40 18.22
CA GLN A 57 -7.88 -9.84 18.43
C GLN A 57 -7.82 -8.54 19.22
N ARG A 58 -7.04 -8.50 20.31
CA ARG A 58 -6.84 -7.31 21.15
C ARG A 58 -6.28 -6.14 20.35
N LEU A 59 -5.20 -6.38 19.60
CA LEU A 59 -4.55 -5.36 18.78
C LEU A 59 -5.43 -4.91 17.62
N HIS A 60 -6.12 -5.83 16.95
CA HIS A 60 -7.05 -5.47 15.89
C HIS A 60 -8.17 -4.54 16.39
N ALA A 61 -8.76 -4.85 17.55
CA ALA A 61 -9.77 -4.01 18.19
C ALA A 61 -9.22 -2.63 18.59
N LYS A 62 -8.02 -2.58 19.18
CA LYS A 62 -7.32 -1.33 19.53
C LYS A 62 -7.07 -0.44 18.30
N HIS A 63 -6.92 -1.05 17.13
CA HIS A 63 -6.72 -0.37 15.85
C HIS A 63 -7.99 -0.32 14.99
N TYR A 64 -9.13 -0.06 15.64
CA TYR A 64 -10.44 0.22 15.00
C TYR A 64 -10.96 -0.88 14.07
N ASN A 65 -10.45 -2.10 14.21
CA ASN A 65 -10.80 -3.24 13.36
C ASN A 65 -10.53 -3.03 11.86
N VAL A 66 -9.58 -2.15 11.50
CA VAL A 66 -9.29 -1.83 10.08
C VAL A 66 -8.08 -2.56 9.52
N TYR A 67 -7.19 -3.09 10.37
CA TYR A 67 -5.90 -3.60 9.92
C TYR A 67 -6.00 -4.97 9.25
N GLY A 68 -5.62 -5.02 7.98
CA GLY A 68 -5.39 -6.27 7.26
C GLY A 68 -4.05 -6.91 7.61
N ARG A 69 -3.81 -8.09 7.02
CA ARG A 69 -2.63 -8.94 7.24
C ARG A 69 -1.30 -8.17 7.31
N ARG A 70 -1.00 -7.34 6.31
CA ARG A 70 0.26 -6.59 6.22
C ARG A 70 0.45 -5.66 7.43
N LYS A 71 -0.59 -4.87 7.77
CA LYS A 71 -0.58 -3.94 8.90
C LYS A 71 -0.54 -4.68 10.25
N MET A 72 -1.29 -5.77 10.38
CA MET A 72 -1.24 -6.60 11.59
C MET A 72 0.12 -7.26 11.80
N HIS A 73 0.77 -7.73 10.73
CA HIS A 73 2.12 -8.31 10.83
C HIS A 73 3.15 -7.29 11.29
N ALA A 74 3.15 -6.10 10.70
CA ALA A 74 4.02 -5.01 11.13
C ALA A 74 3.74 -4.57 12.58
N LEU A 75 2.47 -4.47 12.96
CA LEU A 75 2.06 -4.12 14.33
C LEU A 75 2.53 -5.15 15.34
N LEU A 76 2.33 -6.44 15.08
CA LEU A 76 2.77 -7.51 15.99
C LEU A 76 4.29 -7.50 16.17
N LYS A 77 5.06 -7.30 15.10
CA LYS A 77 6.52 -7.12 15.20
C LYS A 77 6.89 -5.90 16.07
N ARG A 78 6.19 -4.78 15.91
CA ARG A 78 6.43 -3.56 16.69
C ARG A 78 6.10 -3.73 18.18
N GLU A 79 5.10 -4.55 18.49
CA GLU A 79 4.75 -4.93 19.87
C GLU A 79 5.68 -6.02 20.44
N GLY A 80 6.75 -6.38 19.72
CA GLY A 80 7.78 -7.31 20.19
C GLY A 80 7.52 -8.78 19.89
N TRP A 81 6.47 -9.11 19.13
CA TRP A 81 6.19 -10.50 18.77
C TRP A 81 7.03 -10.98 17.60
N GLU A 82 7.78 -12.05 17.81
CA GLU A 82 8.37 -12.82 16.72
C GLU A 82 7.28 -13.62 16.01
N ILE A 83 6.82 -13.11 14.86
CA ILE A 83 5.80 -13.78 14.05
C ILE A 83 6.08 -13.58 12.55
N GLY A 84 5.91 -14.66 11.79
CA GLY A 84 6.05 -14.65 10.33
C GLY A 84 4.77 -14.14 9.64
N ARG A 85 4.93 -13.56 8.45
CA ARG A 85 3.83 -13.01 7.63
C ARG A 85 2.69 -14.01 7.41
N ASP A 86 3.05 -15.25 7.08
CA ASP A 86 2.08 -16.31 6.77
C ASP A 86 1.47 -16.90 8.05
N GLN A 87 2.21 -16.87 9.17
CA GLN A 87 1.67 -17.22 10.48
C GLN A 87 0.61 -16.20 10.92
N THR A 88 0.89 -14.90 10.78
CA THR A 88 -0.08 -13.82 11.05
C THR A 88 -1.34 -14.04 10.23
N GLU A 89 -1.21 -14.30 8.94
CA GLU A 89 -2.36 -14.54 8.06
C GLU A 89 -3.18 -15.75 8.50
N ARG A 90 -2.52 -16.89 8.76
CA ARG A 90 -3.19 -18.10 9.23
C ARG A 90 -3.95 -17.86 10.54
N LEU A 91 -3.34 -17.16 11.50
CA LEU A 91 -3.96 -16.87 12.79
C LEU A 91 -5.11 -15.86 12.67
N MET A 92 -4.99 -14.86 11.79
CA MET A 92 -6.10 -13.94 11.48
C MET A 92 -7.28 -14.67 10.84
N ARG A 93 -7.03 -15.61 9.91
CA ARG A 93 -8.09 -16.44 9.33
C ARG A 93 -8.79 -17.31 10.38
N LEU A 94 -8.03 -17.90 11.31
CA LEU A 94 -8.58 -18.72 12.39
C LEU A 94 -9.51 -17.93 13.33
N THR A 95 -9.29 -16.63 13.48
CA THR A 95 -10.06 -15.75 14.38
C THR A 95 -11.11 -14.91 13.67
N GLY A 96 -11.24 -15.05 12.35
CA GLY A 96 -12.16 -14.24 11.54
C GLY A 96 -11.74 -12.77 11.39
N VAL A 97 -10.54 -12.40 11.88
CA VAL A 97 -10.01 -11.04 11.79
C VAL A 97 -9.65 -10.72 10.34
N ARG A 98 -10.22 -9.63 9.81
CA ARG A 98 -10.00 -9.17 8.43
C ARG A 98 -9.84 -7.67 8.40
N GLY A 99 -8.94 -7.19 7.55
CA GLY A 99 -8.80 -5.77 7.29
C GLY A 99 -9.95 -5.25 6.44
N VAL A 100 -10.31 -3.99 6.67
CA VAL A 100 -11.33 -3.29 5.88
C VAL A 100 -10.75 -2.94 4.50
N ARG A 101 -11.51 -3.24 3.45
CA ARG A 101 -11.25 -2.79 2.07
C ARG A 101 -12.20 -1.63 1.75
N LYS A 102 -11.73 -0.58 1.07
CA LYS A 102 -12.62 0.50 0.59
C LYS A 102 -13.63 -0.11 -0.39
N SER A 103 -14.93 0.04 -0.11
CA SER A 103 -16.02 -0.58 -0.87
C SER A 103 -16.44 0.18 -2.12
N LYS A 104 -15.97 1.42 -2.31
CA LYS A 104 -16.21 2.24 -3.52
C LYS A 104 -14.98 3.08 -3.86
N ARG A 105 -14.62 3.14 -5.15
CA ARG A 105 -13.74 4.19 -5.70
C ARG A 105 -14.50 5.51 -5.66
N VAL A 106 -14.24 6.33 -4.65
CA VAL A 106 -14.70 7.72 -4.64
C VAL A 106 -13.70 8.51 -5.48
N PHE A 107 -14.11 8.92 -6.67
CA PHE A 107 -13.34 9.87 -7.47
C PHE A 107 -13.56 11.26 -6.87
N THR A 108 -12.57 11.75 -6.12
CA THR A 108 -12.58 13.10 -5.55
C THR A 108 -12.31 14.18 -6.59
N THR A 109 -11.69 13.81 -7.71
CA THR A 109 -11.19 14.75 -8.72
C THR A 109 -11.33 14.15 -10.11
N ARG A 110 -11.90 14.91 -11.05
CA ARG A 110 -11.82 14.63 -12.49
C ARG A 110 -10.76 15.58 -13.06
N PRO A 111 -9.59 15.08 -13.46
CA PRO A 111 -8.55 15.94 -14.03
C PRO A 111 -8.99 16.49 -15.39
N ASP A 112 -8.74 17.77 -15.62
CA ASP A 112 -8.84 18.36 -16.95
C ASP A 112 -7.54 18.10 -17.71
N LYS A 113 -7.62 17.27 -18.75
CA LYS A 113 -6.45 16.86 -19.54
C LYS A 113 -5.86 18.00 -20.39
N ALA A 114 -6.59 19.11 -20.56
CA ALA A 114 -6.14 20.25 -21.36
C ALA A 114 -5.32 21.27 -20.56
N LEU A 115 -5.26 21.15 -19.23
CA LEU A 115 -4.53 22.10 -18.40
C LEU A 115 -3.02 21.78 -18.42
N ALA A 116 -2.18 22.75 -18.79
CA ALA A 116 -0.74 22.65 -18.62
C ALA A 116 -0.41 22.73 -17.13
N LEU A 117 0.11 21.63 -16.57
CA LEU A 117 0.40 21.53 -15.13
C LEU A 117 1.88 21.77 -14.85
N PRO A 118 2.22 22.33 -13.67
CA PRO A 118 3.62 22.47 -13.25
C PRO A 118 4.33 21.11 -13.18
N ALA A 119 5.63 21.09 -13.51
CA ALA A 119 6.44 19.88 -13.37
C ALA A 119 6.61 19.48 -11.89
N ASP A 120 6.84 18.19 -11.64
CA ASP A 120 7.30 17.74 -10.32
C ASP A 120 8.78 18.10 -10.16
N LEU A 121 9.06 19.07 -9.30
CA LEU A 121 10.40 19.54 -8.96
C LEU A 121 10.91 18.87 -7.67
N VAL A 122 10.01 18.25 -6.91
CA VAL A 122 10.34 17.60 -5.64
C VAL A 122 10.74 16.16 -5.90
N ASN A 123 10.16 15.49 -6.92
CA ASN A 123 10.45 14.10 -7.27
C ASN A 123 10.46 13.21 -6.02
N ARG A 124 9.43 13.41 -5.17
CA ARG A 124 9.23 12.73 -3.88
C ARG A 124 10.36 12.90 -2.83
N ARG A 125 11.32 13.81 -3.06
CA ARG A 125 12.35 14.18 -2.10
C ARG A 125 11.85 15.29 -1.17
N PHE A 126 11.08 14.93 -0.15
CA PHE A 126 10.59 15.86 0.88
C PHE A 126 11.66 16.19 1.94
N VAL A 127 12.80 16.69 1.46
CA VAL A 127 13.93 17.16 2.25
C VAL A 127 14.34 18.53 1.72
N ALA A 128 14.71 19.43 2.61
CA ALA A 128 15.15 20.78 2.27
C ALA A 128 16.39 21.13 3.10
N ASP A 129 17.31 21.92 2.54
CA ASP A 129 18.56 22.31 3.20
C ASP A 129 18.40 23.50 4.16
N GLY A 130 17.19 24.06 4.26
CA GLY A 130 16.87 25.14 5.17
C GLY A 130 15.40 25.55 5.12
N PRO A 131 14.95 26.42 6.04
CA PRO A 131 13.60 26.97 6.02
C PRO A 131 13.33 27.73 4.72
N ARG A 132 12.07 27.75 4.28
CA ARG A 132 11.61 28.50 3.11
C ARG A 132 12.32 28.11 1.80
N LYS A 133 12.69 26.83 1.68
CA LYS A 133 13.21 26.23 0.43
C LYS A 133 12.18 25.33 -0.24
N LEU A 134 11.41 24.60 0.55
CA LEU A 134 10.34 23.74 0.07
C LEU A 134 9.15 23.82 1.02
N TRP A 135 8.01 24.25 0.49
CA TRP A 135 6.72 24.18 1.15
C TRP A 135 5.87 23.12 0.47
N VAL A 136 5.16 22.34 1.28
CA VAL A 136 4.19 21.35 0.80
C VAL A 136 2.81 21.74 1.30
N CYS A 137 1.81 21.66 0.44
CA CYS A 137 0.43 21.88 0.83
C CYS A 137 -0.44 20.62 0.70
N ASP A 138 -1.42 20.53 1.58
CA ASP A 138 -2.39 19.42 1.64
C ASP A 138 -3.75 19.95 2.12
N VAL A 139 -4.84 19.30 1.66
CA VAL A 139 -6.20 19.54 2.16
C VAL A 139 -6.70 18.31 2.90
N THR A 140 -7.17 18.53 4.12
CA THR A 140 -7.86 17.50 4.90
C THR A 140 -9.33 17.84 5.16
N TYR A 141 -10.09 16.80 5.48
CA TYR A 141 -11.54 16.83 5.65
C TYR A 141 -11.85 16.54 7.12
N VAL A 142 -12.40 17.52 7.82
CA VAL A 142 -12.73 17.42 9.24
C VAL A 142 -14.23 17.25 9.38
N ALA A 143 -14.66 16.10 9.93
CA ALA A 143 -16.06 15.85 10.23
C ALA A 143 -16.53 16.75 11.37
N THR A 144 -17.69 17.38 11.19
CA THR A 144 -18.36 18.22 12.18
C THR A 144 -19.81 17.75 12.36
N TRP A 145 -20.50 18.27 13.38
CA TRP A 145 -21.92 17.97 13.60
C TRP A 145 -22.84 18.49 12.47
N SER A 146 -22.39 19.50 11.72
CA SER A 146 -23.14 20.12 10.62
C SER A 146 -22.72 19.64 9.24
N GLY A 147 -21.76 18.70 9.13
CA GLY A 147 -21.24 18.19 7.86
C GLY A 147 -19.72 18.06 7.88
N PHE A 148 -19.05 18.61 6.87
CA PHE A 148 -17.59 18.62 6.78
C PHE A 148 -17.05 20.05 6.69
N ALA A 149 -15.94 20.29 7.38
CA ALA A 149 -15.06 21.43 7.14
C ALA A 149 -13.84 20.97 6.35
N TYR A 150 -13.34 21.82 5.47
CA TYR A 150 -12.13 21.56 4.70
C TYR A 150 -11.03 22.45 5.24
N VAL A 151 -9.86 21.87 5.48
CA VAL A 151 -8.72 22.58 6.04
C VAL A 151 -7.53 22.43 5.10
N ALA A 152 -7.01 23.54 4.62
CA ALA A 152 -5.76 23.58 3.86
C ALA A 152 -4.62 23.93 4.80
N PHE A 153 -3.49 23.26 4.62
CA PHE A 153 -2.24 23.55 5.31
C PHE A 153 -1.14 23.84 4.30
N VAL A 154 -0.25 24.77 4.65
CA VAL A 154 1.05 24.98 4.02
C VAL A 154 2.11 24.68 5.06
N THR A 155 2.92 23.66 4.80
CA THR A 155 3.92 23.15 5.74
C THR A 155 5.32 23.38 5.18
N ASP A 156 6.19 23.98 5.99
CA ASP A 156 7.61 24.09 5.68
C ASP A 156 8.32 22.76 5.92
N VAL A 157 8.94 22.19 4.88
CA VAL A 157 9.50 20.83 4.95
C VAL A 157 10.69 20.72 5.90
N TYR A 158 11.50 21.78 6.01
CA TYR A 158 12.68 21.79 6.88
C TYR A 158 12.27 21.88 8.36
N SER A 159 11.49 22.90 8.71
CA SER A 159 11.13 23.21 10.10
C SER A 159 9.92 22.42 10.62
N ARG A 160 9.16 21.77 9.73
CA ARG A 160 7.88 21.10 10.02
C ARG A 160 6.80 22.01 10.57
N ARG A 161 6.99 23.33 10.47
CA ARG A 161 5.99 24.31 10.90
C ARG A 161 4.90 24.44 9.85
N ILE A 162 3.65 24.53 10.32
CA ILE A 162 2.54 25.04 9.51
C ILE A 162 2.76 26.55 9.41
N VAL A 163 3.08 27.02 8.21
CA VAL A 163 3.36 28.43 7.91
C VAL A 163 2.13 29.18 7.41
N GLY A 164 1.13 28.45 6.91
CA GLY A 164 -0.17 29.00 6.56
C GLY A 164 -1.24 27.93 6.64
N TRP A 165 -2.47 28.36 6.89
CA TRP A 165 -3.62 27.46 6.93
C TRP A 165 -4.91 28.24 6.65
N ASN A 166 -5.95 27.53 6.24
CA ASN A 166 -7.29 28.08 6.14
C ASN A 166 -8.35 27.00 6.37
N VAL A 167 -9.52 27.41 6.86
CA VAL A 167 -10.68 26.53 7.08
C VAL A 167 -11.87 27.09 6.33
N ALA A 168 -12.51 26.27 5.50
CA ALA A 168 -13.70 26.67 4.75
C ALA A 168 -14.78 25.57 4.74
N SER A 169 -16.02 25.96 4.50
CA SER A 169 -17.14 25.06 4.25
C SER A 169 -17.22 24.57 2.80
N SER A 170 -16.29 25.02 1.94
CA SER A 170 -16.22 24.67 0.51
C SER A 170 -14.77 24.42 0.07
N LEU A 171 -14.58 23.54 -0.91
CA LEU A 171 -13.27 23.15 -1.47
C LEU A 171 -12.75 24.10 -2.57
N LYS A 172 -13.40 25.23 -2.83
CA LYS A 172 -13.00 26.14 -3.92
C LYS A 172 -11.56 26.63 -3.75
N SER A 173 -10.75 26.50 -4.81
CA SER A 173 -9.34 26.89 -4.87
C SER A 173 -9.10 28.36 -4.48
N GLU A 174 -10.00 29.23 -4.94
CA GLU A 174 -9.97 30.67 -4.67
C GLU A 174 -10.11 31.04 -3.20
N ILE A 175 -10.70 30.16 -2.40
CA ILE A 175 -11.00 30.41 -1.00
C ILE A 175 -10.04 29.62 -0.12
N LEU A 176 -9.98 28.30 -0.30
CA LEU A 176 -9.33 27.43 0.68
C LEU A 176 -7.78 27.45 0.55
N PRO A 177 -7.18 26.94 -0.54
CA PRO A 177 -5.72 26.89 -0.65
C PRO A 177 -5.08 28.26 -0.90
N MET A 178 -5.76 29.18 -1.60
CA MET A 178 -5.23 30.52 -1.87
C MET A 178 -5.01 31.33 -0.58
N GLN A 179 -6.00 31.38 0.32
CA GLN A 179 -5.87 32.11 1.59
C GLN A 179 -4.78 31.51 2.49
N ALA A 180 -4.60 30.18 2.47
CA ALA A 180 -3.52 29.52 3.20
C ALA A 180 -2.13 29.91 2.65
N LEU A 181 -1.99 30.01 1.32
CA LEU A 181 -0.77 30.46 0.66
C LEU A 181 -0.47 31.94 0.96
N ASP A 182 -1.47 32.82 0.82
CA ASP A 182 -1.31 34.25 1.11
C ASP A 182 -0.92 34.50 2.57
N MET A 183 -1.53 33.76 3.50
CA MET A 183 -1.15 33.79 4.92
C MET A 183 0.31 33.40 5.13
N ALA A 184 0.77 32.31 4.48
CA ALA A 184 2.15 31.85 4.57
C ALA A 184 3.14 32.86 3.99
N ALA A 185 2.79 33.44 2.84
CA ALA A 185 3.58 34.47 2.18
C ALA A 185 3.71 35.72 3.05
N TRP A 186 2.60 36.22 3.59
CA TRP A 186 2.59 37.40 4.46
C TRP A 186 3.46 37.21 5.71
N GLN A 187 3.33 36.07 6.39
CA GLN A 187 4.17 35.74 7.56
C GLN A 187 5.66 35.61 7.21
N SER A 188 5.98 35.37 5.94
CA SER A 188 7.34 35.23 5.44
C SER A 188 7.90 36.53 4.83
N GLY A 189 7.22 37.66 4.96
CA GLY A 189 7.66 38.95 4.41
C GLY A 189 7.20 39.20 2.96
N GLY A 190 6.15 38.52 2.51
CA GLY A 190 5.46 38.76 1.25
C GLY A 190 6.07 38.03 0.05
N ARG A 191 7.34 38.27 -0.27
CA ARG A 191 8.02 37.59 -1.38
C ARG A 191 8.48 36.19 -0.97
N LEU A 192 8.50 35.26 -1.91
CA LEU A 192 8.87 33.85 -1.77
C LEU A 192 9.96 33.40 -2.75
N ASP A 193 10.84 34.33 -3.16
CA ASP A 193 11.92 34.06 -4.12
C ASP A 193 12.75 32.81 -3.73
N GLY A 194 12.91 31.89 -4.69
CA GLY A 194 13.70 30.66 -4.52
C GLY A 194 13.02 29.57 -3.67
N LEU A 195 11.75 29.74 -3.32
CA LEU A 195 10.93 28.69 -2.71
C LEU A 195 10.31 27.80 -3.80
N ILE A 196 10.36 26.48 -3.59
CA ILE A 196 9.48 25.54 -4.31
C ILE A 196 8.20 25.37 -3.49
N HIS A 197 7.05 25.61 -4.11
CA HIS A 197 5.74 25.35 -3.51
C HIS A 197 5.13 24.12 -4.18
N HIS A 198 5.07 23.02 -3.44
CA HIS A 198 4.64 21.72 -3.95
C HIS A 198 3.25 21.34 -3.45
N ALA A 199 2.37 21.00 -4.38
CA ALA A 199 1.03 20.51 -4.09
C ALA A 199 0.81 19.10 -4.65
N ASP A 200 -0.12 18.37 -4.04
CA ASP A 200 -0.64 17.15 -4.65
C ASP A 200 -1.51 17.46 -5.88
N HIS A 201 -1.78 16.43 -6.69
CA HIS A 201 -2.53 16.56 -7.95
C HIS A 201 -4.04 16.71 -7.76
N GLY A 202 -4.47 17.51 -6.78
CA GLY A 202 -5.86 17.85 -6.53
C GLY A 202 -6.31 19.04 -7.37
N SER A 203 -7.53 19.00 -7.91
CA SER A 203 -8.12 20.10 -8.71
C SER A 203 -8.11 21.47 -8.03
N ASN A 204 -8.03 21.49 -6.69
CA ASN A 204 -8.00 22.72 -5.91
C ASN A 204 -6.63 23.41 -5.96
N TYR A 205 -5.55 22.65 -6.17
CA TYR A 205 -4.17 23.13 -6.23
C TYR A 205 -3.64 23.23 -7.66
N THR A 206 -4.27 22.54 -8.60
CA THR A 206 -3.91 22.62 -10.02
C THR A 206 -4.64 23.74 -10.76
N ALA A 207 -5.51 24.51 -10.11
CA ALA A 207 -6.22 25.62 -10.75
C ALA A 207 -5.24 26.73 -11.17
N MET A 208 -5.37 27.26 -12.40
CA MET A 208 -4.47 28.30 -12.95
C MET A 208 -4.28 29.49 -12.01
N VAL A 209 -5.38 29.98 -11.40
CA VAL A 209 -5.33 31.12 -10.47
C VAL A 209 -4.40 30.86 -9.27
N TYR A 210 -4.31 29.61 -8.82
CA TYR A 210 -3.42 29.25 -7.71
C TYR A 210 -1.95 29.20 -8.15
N THR A 211 -1.67 28.60 -9.31
CA THR A 211 -0.30 28.54 -9.86
C THR A 211 0.23 29.92 -10.23
N ASP A 212 -0.61 30.79 -10.78
CA ASP A 212 -0.26 32.18 -11.10
C ASP A 212 0.09 32.94 -9.82
N ARG A 213 -0.70 32.75 -8.75
CA ARG A 213 -0.43 33.39 -7.46
C ARG A 213 0.90 32.97 -6.85
N ILE A 214 1.28 31.70 -6.97
CA ILE A 214 2.61 31.22 -6.52
C ILE A 214 3.72 31.96 -7.27
N GLN A 215 3.58 32.12 -8.58
CA GLN A 215 4.56 32.81 -9.43
C GLN A 215 4.62 34.31 -9.13
N GLU A 216 3.48 34.97 -8.90
CA GLU A 216 3.41 36.39 -8.48
C GLU A 216 4.19 36.64 -7.17
N LEU A 217 4.13 35.67 -6.24
CA LEU A 217 4.88 35.73 -5.00
C LEU A 217 6.38 35.44 -5.19
N GLY A 218 6.82 34.99 -6.37
CA GLY A 218 8.21 34.68 -6.69
C GLY A 218 8.62 33.23 -6.39
N ALA A 219 7.68 32.38 -5.98
CA ALA A 219 7.92 30.96 -5.78
C ALA A 219 7.76 30.17 -7.10
N VAL A 220 8.34 28.98 -7.14
CA VAL A 220 8.21 28.07 -8.27
C VAL A 220 7.14 27.03 -7.95
N PRO A 221 6.03 26.97 -8.71
CA PRO A 221 5.00 25.96 -8.49
C PRO A 221 5.52 24.59 -8.89
N SER A 222 5.19 23.58 -8.10
CA SER A 222 5.44 22.18 -8.39
C SER A 222 4.21 21.36 -8.04
N THR A 223 3.88 20.37 -8.86
CA THR A 223 2.83 19.40 -8.55
C THR A 223 3.36 18.00 -8.74
N GLY A 224 3.11 17.08 -7.79
CA GLY A 224 3.46 15.65 -7.94
C GLY A 224 2.73 15.03 -9.12
N THR A 225 3.00 13.79 -9.56
CA THR A 225 2.25 13.20 -10.69
C THR A 225 0.89 12.63 -10.26
N VAL A 226 -0.02 12.38 -11.22
CA VAL A 226 -1.35 11.80 -10.94
C VAL A 226 -1.18 10.44 -10.28
N GLY A 227 -1.67 10.29 -9.04
CA GLY A 227 -1.65 9.01 -8.34
C GLY A 227 -0.52 8.84 -7.32
N ASP A 228 0.32 9.85 -7.08
CA ASP A 228 1.49 9.82 -6.18
C ASP A 228 1.19 9.73 -4.66
N SER A 229 0.06 9.13 -4.30
CA SER A 229 -0.05 8.40 -3.03
C SER A 229 1.09 7.37 -2.94
N PHE A 230 1.57 7.07 -1.73
CA PHE A 230 2.80 6.33 -1.42
C PHE A 230 2.92 4.88 -1.96
N ASP A 231 2.09 4.45 -2.92
CA ASP A 231 2.09 3.11 -3.55
C ASP A 231 1.52 3.21 -4.99
N ALA A 232 2.21 3.88 -5.92
CA ALA A 232 1.79 3.94 -7.32
C ALA A 232 2.73 3.10 -8.21
N TYR A 233 2.15 2.11 -8.88
CA TYR A 233 2.76 1.43 -10.01
C TYR A 233 2.30 2.14 -11.26
N ASP A 234 3.23 2.79 -11.95
CA ASP A 234 2.95 3.47 -13.21
C ASP A 234 3.41 2.61 -14.38
N ILE A 235 2.59 2.60 -15.43
CA ILE A 235 2.68 1.86 -16.70
C ILE A 235 1.91 0.52 -16.72
N ALA A 236 0.81 0.53 -17.48
CA ALA A 236 0.02 -0.66 -17.84
C ALA A 236 0.31 -1.17 -19.26
N GLU A 237 0.83 -0.33 -20.17
CA GLU A 237 1.00 -0.69 -21.59
C GLU A 237 2.11 0.15 -22.26
N VAL A 238 2.98 -0.49 -23.04
CA VAL A 238 4.09 0.14 -23.80
C VAL A 238 4.10 -0.42 -25.23
N GLU A 239 4.27 0.43 -26.24
CA GLU A 239 4.45 0.04 -27.64
C GLU A 239 5.90 0.28 -28.08
N VAL A 240 6.51 -0.71 -28.73
CA VAL A 240 7.88 -0.67 -29.29
C VAL A 240 7.95 -1.39 -30.64
N ALA A 241 8.95 -1.09 -31.45
CA ALA A 241 9.22 -1.84 -32.68
C ALA A 241 10.06 -3.10 -32.42
N GLU A 242 10.05 -4.06 -33.34
CA GLU A 242 10.97 -5.21 -33.29
C GLU A 242 12.43 -4.75 -33.22
N GLY A 243 13.20 -5.32 -32.30
CA GLY A 243 14.59 -4.96 -32.03
C GLY A 243 14.79 -3.78 -31.06
N GLU A 244 13.71 -3.14 -30.58
CA GLU A 244 13.79 -2.10 -29.55
C GLU A 244 13.82 -2.69 -28.13
N ALA A 245 14.40 -1.92 -27.21
CA ALA A 245 14.54 -2.30 -25.81
C ALA A 245 13.57 -1.54 -24.91
N VAL A 246 12.89 -2.26 -24.03
CA VAL A 246 12.13 -1.65 -22.91
C VAL A 246 12.99 -1.71 -21.66
N ARG A 247 13.06 -0.58 -20.94
CA ARG A 247 13.74 -0.47 -19.65
C ARG A 247 12.73 -0.22 -18.54
N TRP A 248 12.63 -1.17 -17.61
CA TRP A 248 11.91 -1.00 -16.36
C TRP A 248 12.83 -0.41 -15.31
N VAL A 249 12.36 0.64 -14.63
CA VAL A 249 13.09 1.32 -13.55
C VAL A 249 12.35 1.04 -12.24
N PHE A 250 13.07 0.52 -11.26
CA PHE A 250 12.54 0.21 -9.94
C PHE A 250 12.89 1.33 -8.99
N GLU A 251 11.89 2.08 -8.54
CA GLU A 251 12.04 3.16 -7.57
C GLU A 251 10.96 3.01 -6.48
N GLY A 252 11.14 2.02 -5.61
CA GLY A 252 10.17 1.65 -4.58
C GLY A 252 10.80 1.35 -3.22
N GLN A 253 9.97 1.37 -2.17
CA GLN A 253 10.37 0.92 -0.82
C GLN A 253 10.34 -0.60 -0.70
N ASN A 254 9.52 -1.26 -1.52
CA ASN A 254 9.41 -2.71 -1.56
C ASN A 254 10.29 -3.26 -2.68
N GLU A 255 10.58 -4.55 -2.60
CA GLU A 255 11.22 -5.27 -3.68
C GLU A 255 10.22 -5.45 -4.83
N HIS A 256 10.68 -5.40 -6.07
CA HIS A 256 9.85 -5.55 -7.26
C HIS A 256 10.64 -6.29 -8.33
N ASP A 257 9.93 -7.02 -9.15
CA ASP A 257 10.43 -7.73 -10.31
C ASP A 257 9.46 -7.57 -11.47
N VAL A 258 9.93 -7.93 -12.65
CA VAL A 258 9.16 -7.98 -13.88
C VAL A 258 9.31 -9.39 -14.42
N VAL A 259 8.20 -10.12 -14.47
CA VAL A 259 8.16 -11.50 -14.95
C VAL A 259 7.12 -11.60 -16.05
N ALA A 260 7.56 -11.98 -17.25
CA ALA A 260 6.63 -12.26 -18.34
C ALA A 260 5.78 -13.49 -18.01
N GLN A 261 4.47 -13.43 -18.29
CA GLN A 261 3.55 -14.54 -18.01
C GLN A 261 3.90 -15.81 -18.80
N ASP A 262 4.50 -15.65 -19.98
CA ASP A 262 5.01 -16.73 -20.83
C ASP A 262 6.45 -17.16 -20.49
N ALA A 263 7.05 -16.54 -19.46
CA ALA A 263 8.43 -16.72 -19.03
C ALA A 263 9.51 -16.33 -20.08
N SER A 264 9.16 -15.51 -21.07
CA SER A 264 10.11 -14.98 -22.07
C SER A 264 11.19 -14.08 -21.47
N PHE A 265 10.87 -13.33 -20.42
CA PHE A 265 11.84 -12.53 -19.66
C PHE A 265 11.50 -12.49 -18.16
N VAL A 266 12.55 -12.33 -17.36
CA VAL A 266 12.48 -12.18 -15.91
C VAL A 266 13.59 -11.26 -15.42
N SER A 267 13.24 -10.30 -14.58
CA SER A 267 14.22 -9.50 -13.85
C SER A 267 14.56 -10.13 -12.51
N ASP A 268 15.69 -9.72 -11.93
CA ASP A 268 15.91 -9.92 -10.50
C ASP A 268 14.88 -9.14 -9.67
N LEU A 269 14.69 -9.60 -8.44
CA LEU A 269 13.88 -8.93 -7.44
C LEU A 269 14.70 -7.81 -6.77
N MET A 270 14.33 -6.55 -7.02
CA MET A 270 15.13 -5.38 -6.63
C MET A 270 14.27 -4.26 -6.01
N ARG A 271 14.83 -3.50 -5.06
CA ARG A 271 14.18 -2.28 -4.51
C ARG A 271 14.45 -1.04 -5.34
N GLN A 272 15.69 -0.95 -5.80
CA GLN A 272 16.21 0.14 -6.61
C GLN A 272 17.09 -0.44 -7.71
N GLY A 273 16.96 0.08 -8.93
CA GLY A 273 17.73 -0.37 -10.08
C GLY A 273 16.92 -0.32 -11.36
N SER A 274 17.38 -1.02 -12.39
CA SER A 274 16.63 -1.14 -13.63
C SER A 274 16.90 -2.48 -14.30
N PHE A 275 15.91 -2.97 -15.02
CA PHE A 275 16.00 -4.12 -15.90
C PHE A 275 15.72 -3.68 -17.34
N THR A 276 16.39 -4.28 -18.32
CA THR A 276 16.20 -3.95 -19.74
C THR A 276 16.12 -5.22 -20.56
N HIS A 277 15.16 -5.28 -21.46
CA HIS A 277 14.95 -6.41 -22.37
C HIS A 277 14.72 -5.91 -23.79
N VAL A 278 15.33 -6.58 -24.76
CA VAL A 278 15.17 -6.30 -26.20
C VAL A 278 14.13 -7.26 -26.75
N PHE A 279 13.18 -6.75 -27.54
CA PHE A 279 12.08 -7.52 -28.09
C PHE A 279 12.29 -7.80 -29.57
N ASP A 280 12.78 -9.00 -29.90
CA ASP A 280 13.14 -9.37 -31.28
C ASP A 280 11.97 -9.98 -32.09
N GLN A 281 10.78 -10.11 -31.50
CA GLN A 281 9.61 -10.71 -32.14
C GLN A 281 8.35 -9.89 -31.86
N ALA A 282 7.59 -9.59 -32.90
CA ALA A 282 6.30 -8.95 -32.81
C ALA A 282 5.32 -9.80 -32.02
N GLY A 283 4.52 -9.15 -31.19
CA GLY A 283 3.64 -9.84 -30.27
C GLY A 283 3.24 -8.96 -29.08
N SER A 284 2.38 -9.50 -28.23
CA SER A 284 1.95 -8.86 -27.00
C SER A 284 2.49 -9.67 -25.82
N TYR A 285 3.31 -9.04 -25.00
CA TYR A 285 4.01 -9.65 -23.89
C TYR A 285 3.45 -9.12 -22.58
N GLU A 286 2.56 -9.90 -21.96
CA GLU A 286 2.04 -9.59 -20.63
C GLU A 286 3.08 -9.94 -19.55
N TYR A 287 3.25 -9.06 -18.58
CA TYR A 287 4.14 -9.29 -17.44
C TYR A 287 3.49 -8.86 -16.12
N ASP A 288 3.97 -9.45 -15.03
CA ASP A 288 3.54 -9.13 -13.67
C ASP A 288 4.70 -9.10 -12.67
N CYS A 289 4.47 -8.47 -11.52
CA CYS A 289 5.37 -8.57 -10.37
C CYS A 289 4.97 -9.76 -9.49
N SER A 290 5.93 -10.64 -9.22
CA SER A 290 5.73 -11.87 -8.43
C SER A 290 5.21 -11.62 -7.01
N ILE A 291 5.47 -10.42 -6.46
CA ILE A 291 5.10 -10.09 -5.08
C ILE A 291 3.98 -9.05 -4.93
N HIS A 292 3.57 -8.42 -6.04
CA HIS A 292 2.50 -7.41 -6.08
C HIS A 292 1.49 -7.76 -7.19
N ALA A 293 0.35 -8.33 -6.80
CA ALA A 293 -0.69 -8.78 -7.73
C ALA A 293 -1.32 -7.65 -8.56
N GLU A 294 -1.17 -6.42 -8.11
CA GLU A 294 -1.65 -5.18 -8.74
C GLU A 294 -0.70 -4.64 -9.83
N MET A 295 0.56 -5.08 -9.86
CA MET A 295 1.57 -4.60 -10.80
C MET A 295 1.60 -5.50 -12.01
N LYS A 296 0.92 -5.08 -13.08
CA LYS A 296 0.82 -5.80 -14.34
C LYS A 296 0.99 -4.84 -15.50
N GLY A 297 1.67 -5.27 -16.55
CA GLY A 297 1.77 -4.48 -17.76
C GLY A 297 1.81 -5.34 -19.01
N VAL A 298 1.76 -4.67 -20.16
CA VAL A 298 1.83 -5.28 -21.48
C VAL A 298 2.85 -4.53 -22.31
N VAL A 299 3.73 -5.24 -23.00
CA VAL A 299 4.57 -4.69 -24.07
C VAL A 299 4.02 -5.19 -25.40
N ASN A 300 3.55 -4.27 -26.25
CA ASN A 300 3.13 -4.57 -27.60
C ASN A 300 4.29 -4.25 -28.56
N VAL A 301 4.74 -5.25 -29.29
CA VAL A 301 5.84 -5.16 -30.23
C VAL A 301 5.25 -5.18 -31.64
N THR A 302 5.39 -4.09 -32.37
CA THR A 302 4.93 -3.99 -33.76
C THR A 302 6.00 -4.52 -34.70
N ALA A 303 5.59 -5.36 -35.66
CA ALA A 303 6.43 -5.69 -36.80
C ALA A 303 6.60 -4.45 -37.67
N ASP A 304 7.82 -4.22 -38.17
CA ASP A 304 8.12 -3.22 -39.19
C ASP A 304 7.46 -3.55 -40.55
#